data_AF-A0A0R2MWP9-F1
#
_entry.id   AF-A0A0R2MWP9-F1
#
_cell.length_a   1.000
_cell.length_b   1.000
_cell.length_c   1.000
_cell.angle_alpha   90.00
_cell.angle_beta   90.00
_cell.angle_gamma   90.00
#
_symmetry.space_group_name_H-M   'P 1'
#
loop_
_entity.id
_entity.type
_entity.pdbx_description
1 polymer ?
#
loop_
_entity_poly.entity_id
_entity_poly.type
_entity_poly.pdbx_seq_one_letter_code
_entity_poly.pdbx_strand_id
1 'polypeptide(L)'
;MLFEETFLEKADLQKFQMFRILKASGTGIMTVNDLSNEMNISYQQGYNICRELLADLETMSDLPIKTIRKQLMQLRNFDISVDEYRLHLLEDAIQFQFLDYLVQGNIPSVDRFCQERFISRSTLLRKTVPLRDLLAKYHLKLSLTKAEIQGDEKQVRLFLFAFY
;
A
#
# COMPACT_ATOMS: atom_id res chain seq x y z
N MET A 1 -11.63 7.25 -5.55
CA MET A 1 -10.24 7.24 -6.04
C MET A 1 -9.58 6.04 -5.40
N LEU A 2 -9.13 5.02 -6.17
CA LEU A 2 -8.44 3.89 -5.56
C LEU A 2 -6.96 4.25 -5.40
N PHE A 3 -6.59 4.70 -4.20
CA PHE A 3 -5.19 4.93 -3.83
C PHE A 3 -4.36 3.66 -4.00
N GLU A 4 -4.98 2.51 -3.78
CA GLU A 4 -4.35 1.20 -3.87
C GLU A 4 -3.78 0.92 -5.26
N GLU A 5 -4.51 1.27 -6.31
CA GLU A 5 -4.03 1.10 -7.70
C GLU A 5 -2.89 2.06 -8.05
N THR A 6 -2.78 3.17 -7.32
CA THR A 6 -1.74 4.18 -7.56
C THR A 6 -0.48 3.89 -6.74
N PHE A 7 -0.66 3.52 -5.47
CA PHE A 7 0.42 3.46 -4.50
C PHE A 7 0.89 2.03 -4.21
N LEU A 8 0.06 1.00 -4.38
CA LEU A 8 0.48 -0.36 -4.12
C LEU A 8 1.09 -0.99 -5.37
N GLU A 9 2.16 -1.75 -5.15
CA GLU A 9 2.69 -2.61 -6.19
C GLU A 9 1.77 -3.81 -6.41
N LYS A 10 1.95 -4.51 -7.53
CA LYS A 10 1.11 -5.65 -7.88
C LYS A 10 1.04 -6.69 -6.75
N ALA A 11 2.16 -6.96 -6.08
CA ALA A 11 2.21 -7.90 -4.96
C ALA A 11 1.38 -7.40 -3.76
N ASP A 12 1.57 -6.16 -3.34
CA ASP A 12 0.82 -5.58 -2.21
C ASP A 12 -0.67 -5.44 -2.52
N LEU A 13 -1.02 -5.10 -3.77
CA LEU A 13 -2.41 -5.07 -4.21
C LEU A 13 -3.06 -6.47 -4.14
N GLN A 14 -2.33 -7.53 -4.48
CA GLN A 14 -2.80 -8.90 -4.36
C GLN A 14 -2.97 -9.32 -2.89
N LYS A 15 -2.03 -8.94 -2.00
CA LYS A 15 -2.18 -9.16 -0.56
C LYS A 15 -3.40 -8.43 -0.01
N PHE A 16 -3.59 -7.16 -0.38
CA PHE A 16 -4.74 -6.36 0.00
C PHE A 16 -6.06 -6.98 -0.46
N GLN A 17 -6.14 -7.43 -1.72
CA GLN A 17 -7.31 -8.12 -2.26
C GLN A 17 -7.62 -9.41 -1.49
N MET A 18 -6.60 -10.23 -1.20
CA MET A 18 -6.78 -11.46 -0.43
C MET A 18 -7.30 -11.16 0.99
N PHE A 19 -6.75 -10.15 1.66
CA PHE A 19 -7.21 -9.76 2.99
C PHE A 19 -8.65 -9.22 2.98
N ARG A 20 -9.01 -8.44 1.95
CA ARG A 20 -10.39 -7.96 1.76
C ARG A 20 -11.38 -9.10 1.58
N ILE A 21 -11.04 -10.12 0.78
CA ILE A 21 -11.86 -11.33 0.61
C ILE A 21 -12.05 -12.01 1.97
N LEU A 22 -10.97 -12.24 2.71
CA LEU A 22 -11.01 -12.85 4.04
C LEU A 22 -11.93 -12.09 5.02
N LYS A 23 -11.89 -10.75 5.03
CA LYS A 23 -12.76 -9.95 5.90
C LYS A 23 -14.20 -9.86 5.40
N ALA A 24 -14.43 -9.95 4.09
CA ALA A 24 -15.77 -9.85 3.48
C ALA A 24 -16.58 -11.15 3.60
N SER A 25 -15.92 -12.31 3.56
CA SER A 25 -16.60 -13.62 3.57
C SER A 25 -17.27 -13.99 4.90
N GLY A 26 -17.24 -13.12 5.91
CA GLY A 26 -18.00 -13.28 7.15
C GLY A 26 -17.53 -14.46 8.00
N THR A 27 -18.45 -15.22 8.61
CA THR A 27 -18.11 -16.36 9.48
C THR A 27 -17.99 -17.66 8.69
N GLY A 28 -16.88 -18.39 8.83
CA GLY A 28 -16.65 -19.65 8.12
C GLY A 28 -15.20 -20.09 8.18
N ILE A 29 -14.86 -21.14 7.43
CA ILE A 29 -13.47 -21.57 7.24
C ILE A 29 -13.13 -21.37 5.77
N MET A 30 -12.04 -20.66 5.51
CA MET A 30 -11.46 -20.58 4.18
C MET A 30 -10.10 -21.27 4.15
N THR A 31 -9.82 -21.92 3.02
CA THR A 31 -8.52 -22.49 2.72
C THR A 31 -7.79 -21.63 1.68
N VAL A 32 -6.49 -21.88 1.54
CA VAL A 32 -5.69 -21.24 0.48
C VAL A 32 -6.23 -21.60 -0.92
N ASN A 33 -6.79 -22.81 -1.09
CA ASN A 33 -7.44 -23.20 -2.34
C ASN A 33 -8.66 -22.33 -2.66
N ASP A 34 -9.50 -22.06 -1.65
CA ASP A 34 -10.70 -21.25 -1.83
C ASP A 34 -10.32 -19.82 -2.23
N LEU A 35 -9.34 -19.23 -1.53
CA LEU A 35 -8.79 -17.91 -1.84
C LEU A 35 -8.18 -17.84 -3.24
N SER A 36 -7.42 -18.86 -3.65
CA SER A 36 -6.86 -18.95 -4.98
C SER A 36 -7.92 -18.98 -6.07
N ASN A 37 -9.00 -19.74 -5.85
CA ASN A 37 -10.11 -19.82 -6.80
C ASN A 37 -10.86 -18.50 -6.89
N GLU A 38 -11.12 -17.84 -5.75
CA GLU A 38 -11.84 -16.56 -5.72
C GLU A 38 -11.03 -15.43 -6.37
N MET A 39 -9.71 -15.43 -6.22
CA MET A 39 -8.81 -14.49 -6.89
C MET A 39 -8.46 -14.89 -8.33
N ASN A 40 -8.91 -16.06 -8.81
CA ASN A 40 -8.56 -16.63 -10.12
C ASN A 40 -7.04 -16.70 -10.37
N ILE A 41 -6.30 -17.23 -9.39
CA ILE A 41 -4.85 -17.41 -9.42
C ILE A 41 -4.48 -18.88 -9.14
N SER A 42 -3.24 -19.26 -9.47
CA SER A 42 -2.79 -20.61 -9.14
C SER A 42 -2.70 -20.83 -7.63
N TYR A 43 -2.81 -22.09 -7.19
CA TYR A 43 -2.61 -22.45 -5.78
C TYR A 43 -1.25 -21.97 -5.25
N GLN A 44 -0.19 -22.15 -6.04
CA GLN A 44 1.16 -21.72 -5.65
C GLN A 44 1.24 -20.20 -5.45
N GLN A 45 0.58 -19.42 -6.31
CA GLN A 45 0.50 -17.97 -6.16
C GLN A 45 -0.29 -17.59 -4.91
N GLY A 46 -1.46 -18.18 -4.69
CA GLY A 46 -2.27 -17.91 -3.49
C GLY A 46 -1.56 -18.30 -2.20
N TYR A 47 -0.81 -19.40 -2.19
CA TYR A 47 0.02 -19.80 -1.05
C TYR A 47 1.10 -18.76 -0.73
N ASN A 48 1.80 -18.25 -1.75
CA ASN A 48 2.83 -17.23 -1.55
C ASN A 48 2.23 -15.92 -1.04
N ILE A 49 1.14 -15.46 -1.64
CA ILE A 49 0.43 -14.24 -1.20
C ILE A 49 -0.06 -14.40 0.24
N CYS A 50 -0.66 -15.54 0.57
CA CYS A 50 -1.12 -15.82 1.93
C CYS A 50 0.04 -15.84 2.93
N ARG A 51 1.20 -16.38 2.56
CA ARG A 51 2.39 -16.41 3.42
C ARG A 51 2.91 -14.99 3.69
N GLU A 52 3.00 -14.16 2.66
CA GLU A 52 3.46 -12.77 2.79
C GLU A 52 2.46 -11.93 3.59
N LEU A 53 1.15 -12.07 3.31
CA LEU A 53 0.08 -11.48 4.11
C LEU A 53 0.22 -11.85 5.60
N LEU A 54 0.43 -13.13 5.92
CA LEU A 54 0.60 -13.54 7.32
C LEU A 54 1.85 -12.95 7.98
N ALA A 55 2.92 -12.71 7.21
CA ALA A 55 4.12 -12.06 7.72
C ALA A 55 3.84 -10.58 8.04
N ASP A 56 3.13 -9.86 7.17
CA ASP A 56 2.71 -8.49 7.45
C ASP A 56 1.81 -8.41 8.70
N LEU A 57 0.83 -9.32 8.82
CA LEU A 57 -0.06 -9.32 9.98
C LEU A 57 0.67 -9.68 11.30
N GLU A 58 1.78 -10.42 11.22
CA GLU A 58 2.65 -10.70 12.38
C GLU A 58 3.45 -9.47 12.81
N THR A 59 3.83 -8.57 11.89
CA THR A 59 4.48 -7.31 12.28
C THR A 59 3.48 -6.30 12.86
N MET A 60 2.21 -6.41 12.47
CA MET A 60 1.12 -5.54 12.94
C MET A 60 0.45 -6.02 14.23
N SER A 61 0.74 -7.22 14.73
CA SER A 61 0.11 -7.75 15.94
C SER A 61 1.11 -8.44 16.86
N ASP A 62 0.86 -8.41 18.17
CA ASP A 62 1.68 -9.10 19.16
C ASP A 62 1.42 -10.63 19.21
N LEU A 63 0.70 -11.19 18.24
CA LEU A 63 0.28 -12.58 18.21
C LEU A 63 1.26 -13.44 17.40
N PRO A 64 1.55 -14.68 17.82
CA PRO A 64 2.36 -15.58 17.01
C PRO A 64 1.68 -15.90 15.66
N ILE A 65 2.44 -16.03 14.57
CA ILE A 65 1.92 -16.36 13.22
C ILE A 65 0.95 -17.54 13.17
N LYS A 66 1.13 -18.57 14.02
CA LYS A 66 0.23 -19.74 14.11
C LYS A 66 -1.17 -19.34 14.59
N THR A 67 -1.24 -18.41 15.54
CA THR A 67 -2.50 -17.89 16.08
C THR A 67 -3.19 -17.01 15.06
N ILE A 68 -2.45 -16.11 14.41
CA ILE A 68 -2.94 -15.24 13.34
C ILE A 68 -3.53 -16.08 12.22
N ARG A 69 -2.78 -17.05 11.70
CA ARG A 69 -3.24 -17.95 10.64
C ARG A 69 -4.53 -18.66 11.03
N LYS A 70 -4.62 -19.16 12.27
CA LYS A 70 -5.84 -19.83 12.75
C LYS A 70 -7.02 -18.88 12.85
N GLN A 71 -6.82 -17.64 13.31
CA GLN A 71 -7.89 -16.64 13.40
C GLN A 71 -8.37 -16.21 12.02
N LEU A 72 -7.42 -15.91 11.13
CA LEU A 72 -7.68 -15.45 9.77
C LEU A 72 -8.39 -16.52 8.92
N MET A 73 -7.92 -17.78 8.96
CA MET A 73 -8.52 -18.87 8.17
C MET A 73 -9.85 -19.37 8.73
N GLN A 74 -10.10 -19.17 10.04
CA GLN A 74 -11.39 -19.50 10.67
C GLN A 74 -12.35 -18.31 10.69
N LEU A 75 -11.98 -17.22 9.99
CA LEU A 75 -12.74 -15.98 9.88
C LEU A 75 -13.32 -15.52 11.22
N ARG A 76 -12.53 -15.69 12.28
CA ARG A 76 -12.88 -15.21 13.62
C ARG A 76 -12.50 -13.75 13.72
N ASN A 77 -13.16 -13.01 14.60
CA ASN A 77 -12.88 -11.59 14.86
C ASN A 77 -11.37 -11.38 15.03
N PHE A 78 -10.76 -10.91 13.96
CA PHE A 78 -9.36 -10.55 13.88
C PHE A 78 -9.32 -9.03 13.98
N ASP A 79 -8.56 -8.53 14.94
CA ASP A 79 -8.66 -7.14 15.39
C ASP A 79 -8.16 -6.15 14.35
N ILE A 80 -7.34 -6.59 13.38
CA ILE A 80 -6.92 -5.73 12.27
C ILE A 80 -8.07 -5.59 11.26
N SER A 81 -8.49 -4.36 11.04
CA SER A 81 -9.45 -3.94 10.03
C SER A 81 -8.83 -3.89 8.63
N VAL A 82 -9.69 -3.85 7.61
CA VAL A 82 -9.25 -3.66 6.21
C VAL A 82 -8.49 -2.34 6.05
N ASP A 83 -8.92 -1.29 6.74
CA ASP A 83 -8.34 0.05 6.62
C ASP A 83 -6.98 0.15 7.32
N GLU A 84 -6.79 -0.53 8.46
CA GLU A 84 -5.47 -0.60 9.13
C GLU A 84 -4.46 -1.34 8.26
N TYR A 85 -4.84 -2.48 7.66
CA TYR A 85 -3.95 -3.20 6.75
C TYR A 85 -3.67 -2.41 5.47
N ARG A 86 -4.69 -1.72 4.95
CA ARG A 86 -4.54 -0.80 3.81
C ARG A 86 -3.51 0.28 4.11
N LEU A 87 -3.61 0.93 5.26
CA LEU A 87 -2.69 1.98 5.68
C LEU A 87 -1.27 1.44 5.82
N HIS A 88 -1.09 0.28 6.47
CA HIS A 88 0.21 -0.36 6.60
C HIS A 88 0.91 -0.57 5.24
N LEU A 89 0.19 -1.10 4.24
CA LEU A 89 0.74 -1.28 2.90
C LEU A 89 1.05 0.06 2.19
N LEU A 90 0.24 1.09 2.43
CA LEU A 90 0.47 2.42 1.85
C LEU A 90 1.69 3.09 2.48
N GLU A 91 1.86 3.00 3.80
CA GLU A 91 2.99 3.58 4.53
C GLU A 91 4.33 2.96 4.09
N ASP A 92 4.34 1.71 3.63
CA ASP A 92 5.53 1.04 3.09
C ASP A 92 5.83 1.43 1.63
N ALA A 93 4.85 1.97 0.88
CA ALA A 93 5.03 2.31 -0.53
C ALA A 93 5.94 3.54 -0.71
N ILE A 94 7.03 3.38 -1.47
CA ILE A 94 8.02 4.45 -1.71
C ILE A 94 7.39 5.75 -2.24
N GLN A 95 6.45 5.66 -3.17
CA GLN A 95 5.77 6.83 -3.73
C GLN A 95 4.83 7.50 -2.73
N PHE A 96 4.26 6.76 -1.77
CA PHE A 96 3.45 7.32 -0.68
C PHE A 96 4.36 8.06 0.31
N GLN A 97 5.41 7.40 0.78
CA GLN A 97 6.43 7.98 1.65
C GLN A 97 7.06 9.24 1.04
N PHE A 98 7.33 9.23 -0.26
CA PHE A 98 7.89 10.38 -0.94
C PHE A 98 6.91 11.56 -0.97
N LEU A 99 5.63 11.29 -1.21
CA LEU A 99 4.62 12.35 -1.19
C LEU A 99 4.48 12.96 0.21
N ASP A 100 4.38 12.13 1.25
CA ASP A 100 4.34 12.58 2.63
C ASP A 100 5.60 13.40 3.00
N TYR A 101 6.79 12.92 2.60
CA TYR A 101 8.06 13.64 2.78
C TYR A 101 8.06 15.04 2.12
N LEU A 102 7.48 15.18 0.93
CA LEU A 102 7.36 16.48 0.26
C LEU A 102 6.43 17.45 0.99
N VAL A 103 5.38 16.92 1.63
CA VAL A 103 4.35 17.74 2.29
C VAL A 103 4.77 18.14 3.70
N GLN A 104 5.36 17.22 4.45
CA GLN A 104 5.78 17.43 5.84
C GLN A 104 7.17 18.07 5.96
N GLY A 105 7.98 17.97 4.90
CA GLY A 105 9.35 18.47 4.88
C GLY A 105 9.43 19.99 4.84
N ASN A 106 10.23 20.59 5.72
CA ASN A 106 10.51 22.03 5.68
C ASN A 106 11.34 22.43 4.45
N ILE A 107 12.33 21.61 4.09
CA ILE A 107 13.19 21.79 2.90
C ILE A 107 13.47 20.39 2.30
N PRO A 108 12.50 19.80 1.59
CA PRO A 108 12.64 18.47 1.02
C PRO A 108 13.76 18.43 -0.03
N SER A 109 14.46 17.30 -0.10
CA SER A 109 15.50 17.02 -1.10
C SER A 109 15.39 15.58 -1.59
N VAL A 110 15.41 15.41 -2.92
CA VAL A 110 15.37 14.08 -3.53
C VAL A 110 16.59 13.24 -3.16
N ASP A 111 17.78 13.84 -3.09
CA ASP A 111 18.99 13.11 -2.70
C ASP A 111 18.90 12.59 -1.27
N ARG A 112 18.41 13.44 -0.36
CA ARG A 112 18.24 13.09 1.04
C ARG A 112 17.24 11.96 1.21
N PHE A 113 16.09 12.05 0.55
CA PHE A 113 15.08 10.98 0.57
C PHE A 113 15.65 9.66 0.03
N CYS A 114 16.33 9.71 -1.12
CA CYS A 114 16.97 8.54 -1.72
C CYS A 114 18.00 7.88 -0.77
N GLN A 115 18.81 8.68 -0.08
CA GLN A 115 19.79 8.19 0.89
C GLN A 115 19.12 7.56 2.11
N GLU A 116 18.14 8.22 2.71
CA GLU A 116 17.42 7.74 3.90
C GLU A 116 16.60 6.47 3.64
N ARG A 117 16.15 6.26 2.41
CA ARG A 117 15.40 5.07 1.98
C ARG A 117 16.25 4.03 1.25
N PHE A 118 17.56 4.24 1.14
CA PHE A 118 18.50 3.35 0.46
C PHE A 118 18.10 2.99 -0.98
N ILE A 119 17.57 3.97 -1.73
CA ILE A 119 17.17 3.81 -3.14
C ILE A 119 17.92 4.78 -4.04
N SER A 120 18.07 4.43 -5.33
CA SER A 120 18.59 5.36 -6.33
C SER A 120 17.51 6.34 -6.82
N ARG A 121 17.95 7.48 -7.38
CA ARG A 121 17.06 8.42 -8.08
C ARG A 121 16.27 7.74 -9.21
N SER A 122 16.89 6.83 -9.95
CA SER A 122 16.23 6.08 -11.03
C SER A 122 15.12 5.16 -10.49
N THR A 123 15.32 4.55 -9.32
CA THR A 123 14.27 3.79 -8.64
C THR A 123 13.11 4.70 -8.21
N LEU A 124 13.40 5.84 -7.59
CA LEU A 124 12.37 6.81 -7.20
C LEU A 124 11.57 7.32 -8.41
N LEU A 125 12.26 7.66 -9.51
CA LEU A 125 11.63 8.12 -10.75
C LEU A 125 10.64 7.08 -11.30
N ARG A 126 11.02 5.80 -11.29
CA ARG A 126 10.16 4.70 -11.74
C ARG A 126 8.97 4.49 -10.81
N LYS A 127 9.21 4.45 -9.49
CA LYS A 127 8.16 4.21 -8.47
C LYS A 127 7.13 5.35 -8.43
N THR A 128 7.54 6.58 -8.71
CA THR A 128 6.64 7.75 -8.73
C THR A 128 5.84 7.92 -10.03
N VAL A 129 5.99 7.05 -11.04
CA VAL A 129 5.19 7.14 -12.29
C VAL A 129 3.68 7.22 -12.00
N PRO A 130 3.08 6.31 -11.22
CA PRO A 130 1.63 6.35 -11.00
C PRO A 130 1.20 7.60 -10.20
N LEU A 131 2.02 8.05 -9.25
CA LEU A 131 1.78 9.29 -8.51
C LEU A 131 1.77 10.51 -9.45
N ARG A 132 2.67 10.58 -10.43
CA ARG A 132 2.66 11.66 -11.42
C ARG A 132 1.41 11.62 -12.29
N ASP A 133 0.98 10.44 -12.70
CA ASP A 133 -0.24 10.26 -13.48
C ASP A 133 -1.48 10.66 -12.67
N LEU A 134 -1.49 10.40 -11.35
CA LEU A 134 -2.52 10.85 -10.44
C LEU A 134 -2.52 12.39 -10.29
N LEU A 135 -1.38 12.99 -10.01
CA LEU A 135 -1.23 14.45 -9.89
C LEU A 135 -1.65 15.18 -11.18
N ALA A 136 -1.36 14.60 -12.35
CA ALA A 136 -1.77 15.17 -13.62
C ALA A 136 -3.30 15.31 -13.76
N LYS A 137 -4.09 14.42 -13.15
CA LYS A 137 -5.57 14.52 -13.10
C LYS A 137 -6.05 15.73 -12.30
N TYR A 138 -5.22 16.25 -11.39
CA TYR A 138 -5.46 17.48 -10.63
C TYR A 138 -4.77 18.71 -11.26
N HIS A 139 -4.21 18.58 -12.47
CA HIS A 139 -3.38 19.61 -13.10
C HIS A 139 -2.13 19.97 -12.29
N LEU A 140 -1.61 19.01 -11.51
CA LEU A 140 -0.39 19.14 -10.73
C LEU A 140 0.77 18.39 -11.38
N LYS A 141 2.01 18.80 -11.08
CA LYS A 141 3.24 18.13 -11.53
C LYS A 141 4.14 17.85 -10.34
N LEU A 142 4.76 16.67 -10.33
CA LEU A 142 5.80 16.33 -9.36
C LEU A 142 7.17 16.76 -9.91
N SER A 143 7.84 17.69 -9.23
CA SER A 143 9.20 18.09 -9.57
C SER A 143 10.21 17.31 -8.74
N LEU A 144 10.89 16.35 -9.37
CA LEU A 144 12.00 15.61 -8.74
C LEU A 144 13.32 16.41 -8.72
N THR A 145 13.39 17.53 -9.43
CA THR A 145 14.56 18.42 -9.38
C THR A 145 14.48 19.36 -8.19
N LYS A 146 13.28 19.91 -7.93
CA LYS A 146 13.05 20.85 -6.83
C LYS A 146 12.49 20.20 -5.56
N ALA A 147 12.14 18.91 -5.63
CA ALA A 147 11.44 18.19 -4.57
C ALA A 147 10.17 18.93 -4.12
N GLU A 148 9.25 19.17 -5.05
CA GLU A 148 8.00 19.89 -4.76
C GLU A 148 6.86 19.44 -5.67
N ILE A 149 5.63 19.72 -5.26
CA ILE A 149 4.43 19.62 -6.11
C ILE A 149 4.18 21.01 -6.72
N GLN A 150 4.08 21.06 -8.05
CA GLN A 150 3.88 22.30 -8.80
C GLN A 150 2.48 22.36 -9.39
N GLY A 151 1.81 23.51 -9.25
CA GLY A 151 0.49 23.76 -9.83
C GLY A 151 -0.22 24.93 -9.15
N ASP A 152 -1.52 25.08 -9.42
CA ASP A 152 -2.36 26.02 -8.68
C ASP A 152 -2.48 25.56 -7.23
N GLU A 153 -2.20 26.46 -6.28
CA GLU A 153 -2.27 26.20 -4.85
C GLU A 153 -3.62 25.61 -4.41
N LYS A 154 -4.73 26.03 -5.02
CA LYS A 154 -6.06 25.47 -4.74
C LYS A 154 -6.15 24.01 -5.12
N GLN A 155 -5.53 23.62 -6.23
CA GLN A 155 -5.46 22.22 -6.67
C GLN A 155 -4.54 21.40 -5.77
N VAL A 156 -3.41 21.97 -5.34
CA VAL A 156 -2.52 21.32 -4.36
C VAL A 156 -3.30 21.03 -3.08
N ARG A 157 -3.99 22.02 -2.52
CA ARG A 157 -4.81 21.83 -1.31
C ARG A 157 -5.94 20.84 -1.50
N LEU A 158 -6.64 20.87 -2.65
CA LEU A 158 -7.70 19.91 -2.96
C LEU A 158 -7.15 18.48 -3.04
N PHE A 159 -6.00 18.29 -3.67
CA PHE A 159 -5.33 17.00 -3.74
C PHE A 159 -4.93 16.50 -2.34
N LEU A 160 -4.29 17.35 -1.52
CA LEU A 160 -3.89 16.99 -0.17
C LEU A 160 -5.08 16.68 0.74
N PHE A 161 -6.18 17.42 0.61
CA PHE A 161 -7.43 17.13 1.33
C PHE A 161 -8.05 15.78 0.93
N ALA A 162 -7.84 15.31 -0.29
CA ALA A 162 -8.31 13.99 -0.72
C ALA A 162 -7.32 12.87 -0.33
N PHE A 163 -6.06 13.21 -0.10
CA PHE A 163 -4.98 12.28 0.24
C PHE A 163 -4.96 11.93 1.73
N TYR A 164 -5.13 12.92 2.61
CA TYR A 164 -5.24 12.75 4.07
C TYR A 164 -6.70 12.65 4.52
#